data_AF-A0A4Q5C6C7-F1
#
_entry.id   AF-A0A4Q5C6C7-F1
#
_cell.length_a   1.000
_cell.length_b   1.000
_cell.length_c   1.000
_cell.angle_alpha   90.00
_cell.angle_beta   90.00
_cell.angle_gamma   90.00
#
_symmetry.space_group_name_H-M   'P 1'
#
loop_
_entity.id
_entity.type
_entity.pdbx_description
1 polymer ?
#
loop_
_entity_poly.entity_id
_entity_poly.type
_entity_poly.pdbx_seq_one_letter_code
_entity_poly.pdbx_strand_id
1 'polypeptide(L)'
;MNRNQLMEHINQVSFAVDEVKLYLDTHPCDSEALAYFHEMSAHRNDALKQYASAYGPLTVDTADYSCAERWNWINEPWPWQEGGC
;
A
#
# COMPACT_ATOMS: atom_id res chain seq x y z
N MET A 1 8.72 -0.02 13.32
CA MET A 1 8.02 -1.31 13.14
C MET A 1 8.95 -2.28 12.46
N ASN A 2 8.87 -3.57 12.77
CA ASN A 2 9.55 -4.58 11.96
C ASN A 2 8.78 -4.84 10.65
N ARG A 3 9.37 -5.58 9.70
CA ARG A 3 8.77 -5.88 8.39
C ARG A 3 7.35 -6.41 8.51
N ASN A 4 7.11 -7.38 9.39
CA ASN A 4 5.79 -8.01 9.55
C ASN A 4 4.74 -7.06 10.11
N GLN A 5 5.09 -6.25 11.13
CA GLN A 5 4.18 -5.25 11.70
C GLN A 5 3.79 -4.19 10.67
N LEU A 6 4.73 -3.78 9.82
CA LEU A 6 4.47 -2.78 8.80
C LEU A 6 3.63 -3.36 7.66
N MET A 7 3.87 -4.62 7.26
CA MET A 7 3.00 -5.36 6.33
C MET A 7 1.58 -5.52 6.88
N GLU A 8 1.44 -5.89 8.15
CA GLU A 8 0.13 -6.04 8.79
C GLU A 8 -0.61 -4.71 8.84
N HIS A 9 0.09 -3.62 9.17
CA HIS A 9 -0.49 -2.28 9.13
C HIS A 9 -0.94 -1.90 7.71
N ILE A 10 -0.10 -2.12 6.69
CA ILE A 10 -0.44 -1.89 5.28
C ILE A 10 -1.69 -2.69 4.89
N ASN A 11 -1.81 -3.94 5.31
CA ASN A 11 -2.97 -4.78 5.01
C ASN A 11 -4.24 -4.23 5.67
N GLN A 12 -4.19 -3.82 6.94
CA GLN A 12 -5.34 -3.24 7.65
C GLN A 12 -5.85 -1.96 6.99
N VAL A 13 -4.94 -1.02 6.68
CA VAL A 13 -5.34 0.23 6.01
C VAL A 13 -5.78 -0.01 4.56
N SER A 14 -5.21 -1.00 3.87
CA SER A 14 -5.67 -1.38 2.52
C SER A 14 -7.09 -1.95 2.56
N PHE A 15 -7.39 -2.81 3.54
CA PHE A 15 -8.74 -3.33 3.72
C PHE A 15 -9.77 -2.22 3.96
N ALA A 16 -9.44 -1.24 4.82
CA ALA A 16 -10.32 -0.10 5.07
C ALA A 16 -10.59 0.74 3.80
N VAL A 17 -9.57 0.93 2.95
CA VAL A 17 -9.71 1.60 1.65
C VAL A 17 -10.63 0.80 0.72
N ASP A 18 -10.46 -0.52 0.65
CA ASP A 18 -11.30 -1.38 -0.19
C ASP A 18 -12.76 -1.41 0.29
N GLU A 19 -13.01 -1.45 1.61
CA GLU A 19 -14.36 -1.41 2.17
C GLU A 19 -15.09 -0.10 1.84
N VAL A 20 -14.46 1.05 2.11
CA VAL A 20 -15.13 2.34 1.84
C VAL A 20 -15.31 2.57 0.33
N LYS A 21 -14.37 2.08 -0.50
CA LYS A 21 -14.52 2.12 -1.95
C LYS A 21 -15.75 1.32 -2.39
N LEU A 22 -15.93 0.10 -1.88
CA LEU A 22 -17.10 -0.72 -2.18
C LEU A 22 -18.41 -0.07 -1.69
N TYR A 23 -18.39 0.60 -0.54
CA TYR A 23 -19.52 1.37 -0.06
C TYR A 23 -19.89 2.52 -1.01
N LEU A 24 -18.88 3.30 -1.43
CA LEU A 24 -19.04 4.44 -2.34
C LEU A 24 -19.55 4.05 -3.73
N ASP A 25 -19.32 2.82 -4.20
CA ASP A 25 -19.92 2.31 -5.44
C ASP A 25 -21.46 2.39 -5.43
N THR A 26 -22.08 2.37 -4.23
CA THR A 26 -23.53 2.50 -4.03
C THR A 26 -23.96 3.85 -3.46
N HIS A 27 -23.04 4.61 -2.84
CA HIS A 27 -23.30 5.91 -2.20
C HIS A 27 -22.27 6.98 -2.66
N PRO A 28 -22.20 7.31 -3.96
CA PRO A 28 -21.09 8.07 -4.52
C PRO A 28 -21.01 9.54 -4.05
N CYS A 29 -22.10 10.08 -3.48
CA CYS A 29 -22.18 11.47 -3.01
C CYS A 29 -22.08 11.58 -1.48
N ASP A 30 -21.81 10.48 -0.76
CA ASP A 30 -21.63 10.51 0.68
C ASP A 30 -20.31 11.21 1.04
N SER A 31 -20.43 12.43 1.56
CA SER A 31 -19.28 13.26 1.90
C SER A 31 -18.43 12.71 3.04
N GLU A 32 -19.03 11.97 3.98
CA GLU A 32 -18.30 11.38 5.11
C GLU A 32 -17.48 10.19 4.63
N ALA A 33 -18.08 9.31 3.81
CA ALA A 33 -17.37 8.19 3.21
C ALA A 33 -16.25 8.65 2.26
N LEU A 34 -16.45 9.74 1.49
CA LEU A 34 -15.39 10.33 0.66
C LEU A 34 -14.22 10.87 1.50
N ALA A 35 -14.52 11.58 2.59
CA ALA A 35 -13.49 12.08 3.50
C ALA A 35 -12.69 10.92 4.13
N TYR A 36 -13.38 9.88 4.58
CA TYR A 36 -12.76 8.67 5.14
C TYR A 36 -11.88 7.95 4.10
N PHE A 37 -12.34 7.81 2.86
CA PHE A 37 -11.54 7.25 1.77
C PHE A 37 -10.25 8.02 1.56
N HIS A 38 -10.31 9.36 1.52
CA HIS A 38 -9.11 10.18 1.37
C HIS A 38 -8.13 10.03 2.52
N GLU A 39 -8.62 10.01 3.76
CA GLU A 39 -7.81 9.80 4.96
C GLU A 39 -7.11 8.43 4.93
N MET A 40 -7.87 7.35 4.73
CA MET A 40 -7.32 6.00 4.73
C MET A 40 -6.39 5.74 3.54
N SER A 41 -6.68 6.33 2.38
CA SER A 41 -5.78 6.29 1.22
C SER A 41 -4.45 6.99 1.50
N ALA A 42 -4.48 8.14 2.20
CA ALA A 42 -3.27 8.82 2.64
C ALA A 42 -2.46 7.98 3.64
N HIS A 43 -3.11 7.39 4.65
CA HIS A 43 -2.46 6.47 5.60
C HIS A 43 -1.83 5.26 4.92
N ARG A 44 -2.53 4.66 3.95
CA ARG A 44 -2.00 3.54 3.15
C ARG A 44 -0.74 3.95 2.38
N ASN A 45 -0.78 5.11 1.71
CA ASN A 45 0.35 5.58 0.93
C ASN A 45 1.56 5.90 1.82
N ASP A 46 1.34 6.46 3.00
CA ASP A 46 2.42 6.71 3.96
C ASP A 46 3.03 5.39 4.47
N ALA A 47 2.21 4.41 4.83
CA ALA A 47 2.68 3.10 5.27
C ALA A 47 3.50 2.38 4.17
N LEU A 48 3.07 2.45 2.91
CA LEU A 48 3.80 1.91 1.76
C LEU A 48 5.16 2.62 1.56
N LYS A 49 5.21 3.95 1.69
CA LYS A 49 6.47 4.71 1.61
C LYS A 49 7.43 4.35 2.73
N GLN A 50 6.93 4.25 3.96
CA GLN A 50 7.74 3.81 5.10
C GLN A 50 8.32 2.42 4.84
N TYR A 51 7.52 1.49 4.32
CA TYR A 51 7.99 0.16 3.98
C TYR A 51 9.05 0.20 2.88
N ALA A 52 8.80 0.95 1.80
CA ALA A 52 9.74 1.08 0.69
C ALA A 52 11.10 1.65 1.12
N SER A 53 11.10 2.63 2.03
CA SER A 53 12.33 3.23 2.55
C SER A 53 13.18 2.26 3.38
N ALA A 54 12.54 1.30 4.07
CA ALA A 54 13.19 0.40 5.01
C ALA A 54 13.53 -0.98 4.41
N TYR A 55 12.67 -1.50 3.52
CA TYR A 55 12.71 -2.89 3.06
C TYR A 55 12.65 -3.01 1.52
N GLY A 56 12.51 -1.91 0.80
CA GLY A 56 12.30 -1.91 -0.64
C GLY A 56 10.82 -1.89 -1.04
N PRO A 57 10.52 -1.46 -2.27
CA PRO A 57 9.16 -1.17 -2.72
C PRO A 57 8.29 -2.43 -2.87
N LEU A 58 7.04 -2.34 -2.44
CA LEU A 58 6.00 -3.35 -2.70
C LEU A 58 5.17 -3.03 -3.95
N THR A 59 5.09 -1.75 -4.29
CA THR A 59 4.32 -1.25 -5.44
C THR A 59 5.20 -0.37 -6.30
N VAL A 60 4.89 -0.29 -7.60
CA VAL A 60 5.62 0.56 -8.54
C VAL A 60 5.63 2.03 -8.10
N ASP A 61 4.54 2.52 -7.52
CA ASP A 61 4.39 3.90 -7.04
C ASP A 61 5.36 4.24 -5.91
N THR A 62 5.95 3.23 -5.27
CA THR A 62 6.92 3.42 -4.19
C THR A 62 8.36 3.10 -4.58
N ALA A 63 8.62 2.74 -5.84
CA ALA A 63 9.94 2.34 -6.32
C ALA A 63 11.02 3.42 -6.11
N ASP A 64 10.63 4.70 -6.26
CA ASP A 64 11.54 5.84 -6.11
C ASP A 64 11.88 6.20 -4.65
N TYR A 65 11.13 5.66 -3.67
CA TYR A 65 11.33 5.97 -2.25
C TYR A 65 12.32 5.03 -1.57
N SER A 66 12.88 4.06 -2.30
CA SER A 66 13.93 3.22 -1.74
C SER A 66 15.21 4.03 -1.61
N CYS A 67 15.77 4.13 -0.40
CA CYS A 67 16.97 4.93 -0.10
C CYS A 67 18.26 4.48 -0.81
N ALA A 68 18.22 3.52 -1.74
CA ALA A 68 19.39 3.16 -2.51
C ALA A 68 19.45 3.97 -3.79
N GLU A 69 20.64 4.44 -4.14
CA GLU A 69 21.01 4.93 -5.48
C GLU A 69 20.94 3.82 -6.57
N ARG A 70 20.13 2.78 -6.34
CA ARG A 70 20.04 1.56 -7.14
C ARG A 70 18.59 1.13 -7.27
N TRP A 71 18.25 0.62 -8.45
CA TRP A 71 16.95 0.04 -8.75
C TRP A 71 16.72 -1.22 -7.91
N ASN A 72 15.94 -1.11 -6.83
CA ASN A 72 15.72 -2.20 -5.87
C ASN A 72 14.45 -3.04 -6.13
N TRP A 73 13.64 -2.69 -7.13
CA TRP A 73 12.43 -3.44 -7.48
C TRP A 73 12.69 -4.92 -7.81
N ILE A 74 13.90 -5.24 -8.28
CA ILE A 74 14.32 -6.61 -8.61
C ILE A 74 14.75 -7.45 -7.41
N ASN A 75 14.92 -6.83 -6.23
CA ASN A 75 15.54 -7.49 -5.08
C ASN A 75 14.53 -8.27 -4.20
N GLU A 76 13.24 -7.97 -4.30
CA GLU A 76 12.18 -8.75 -3.65
C GLU A 76 11.64 -9.81 -4.61
N PRO A 77 11.22 -10.99 -4.09
CA PRO A 77 10.61 -12.01 -4.91
C PRO A 77 9.39 -11.44 -5.62
N TRP A 78 9.36 -11.59 -6.94
CA TRP A 78 8.25 -11.07 -7.73
C TRP A 78 6.97 -11.83 -7.41
N PRO A 79 5.80 -11.17 -7.46
CA PRO A 79 4.51 -11.84 -7.27
C PRO A 79 4.29 -13.05 -8.20
N TRP A 80 4.96 -13.08 -9.37
CA TRP A 80 4.92 -14.16 -10.35
C TRP A 80 6.13 -15.11 -10.30
N GLN A 81 7.08 -14.94 -9.38
CA GLN A 81 8.21 -15.88 -9.21
C GLN A 81 7.81 -17.13 -8.41
N GLU A 82 6.82 -17.05 -7.52
CA GLU A 82 6.33 -18.19 -6.73
C GLU A 82 5.06 -18.84 -7.32
N GLY A 83 4.45 -18.22 -8.33
CA GLY A 83 3.36 -18.79 -9.12
C GLY A 83 3.92 -19.65 -10.26
N GLY A 84 4.57 -20.76 -9.91
CA GLY A 84 4.97 -21.77 -10.89
C GLY A 84 3.76 -22.33 -11.63
N CYS A 85 3.81 -22.32 -12.96
CA CYS A 85 3.02 -23.21 -13.80
C CYS A 85 3.31 -24.68 -13.48
#